data_AF-A0A7S1ZQ32-F1
#
_entry.id   AF-A0A7S1ZQ32-F1
#
_cell.length_a   1.000
_cell.length_b   1.000
_cell.length_c   1.000
_cell.angle_alpha   90.00
_cell.angle_beta   90.00
_cell.angle_gamma   90.00
#
_symmetry.space_group_name_H-M   'P 1'
#
loop_
_entity.id
_entity.type
_entity.pdbx_description
1 polymer ?
#
loop_
_entity_poly.entity_id
_entity_poly.type
_entity_poly.pdbx_seq_one_letter_code
_entity_poly.pdbx_strand_id
1 'polypeptide(L)'
;GKACQRLCSPMSCCFAQEEMFNCYDEQTVKCEEFRACQNFFLGNNSPQEETGGDEAVSLESEMERICSVDGIAEDGGEACQRVCSPQSCCFASDERFNCWDEQPMLCKEFEVCKNLYSSAESKQSDILKSDLEIVSHACEMNYESDPQQCKTLCEEAKCCFSNDADSSCQGMASYCAEFAPCKVVFDETLQPSPESQITPKVNITKACNSLDKTTCEMLCEDAKCCFATDAIDSCKGMKSFCFEHSPCSIIFSN
;
A
#
# COMPACT_ATOMS: atom_id res chain seq x y z
N GLY A 1 4.57 0.06 -32.12
CA GLY A 1 3.89 -1.12 -31.56
C GLY A 1 3.41 -0.82 -30.15
N LYS A 2 2.12 -1.05 -29.86
CA LYS A 2 1.44 -0.62 -28.61
C LYS A 2 2.11 -1.14 -27.32
N ALA A 3 2.73 -2.32 -27.35
CA ALA A 3 3.48 -2.85 -26.20
C ALA A 3 4.71 -2.01 -25.85
N CYS A 4 5.43 -1.52 -26.87
CA CYS A 4 6.60 -0.65 -26.67
C CYS A 4 6.17 0.70 -26.10
N GLN A 5 5.10 1.29 -26.61
CA GLN A 5 4.55 2.54 -26.06
C GLN A 5 4.19 2.39 -24.58
N ARG A 6 3.48 1.31 -24.20
CA ARG A 6 3.12 1.06 -22.79
C ARG A 6 4.33 0.91 -21.86
N LEU A 7 5.38 0.25 -22.32
CA LEU A 7 6.62 0.10 -21.55
C LEU A 7 7.39 1.43 -21.44
N CYS A 8 7.34 2.25 -22.49
CA CYS A 8 8.14 3.46 -22.59
C CYS A 8 7.47 4.72 -22.04
N SER A 9 6.13 4.76 -21.94
CA SER A 9 5.36 5.91 -21.46
C SER A 9 5.77 6.43 -20.07
N PRO A 10 6.04 5.59 -19.05
CA PRO A 10 6.44 6.08 -17.74
C PRO A 10 7.78 6.83 -17.73
N MET A 11 8.61 6.62 -18.76
CA MET A 11 9.92 7.24 -18.91
C MET A 11 9.97 8.21 -20.10
N SER A 12 8.82 8.72 -20.54
CA SER A 12 8.77 9.69 -21.64
C SER A 12 9.55 10.97 -21.33
N CYS A 13 9.56 11.40 -20.06
CA CYS A 13 10.32 12.57 -19.60
C CYS A 13 11.83 12.43 -19.82
N CYS A 14 12.38 11.21 -19.86
CA CYS A 14 13.81 10.99 -20.12
C CYS A 14 14.24 11.44 -21.51
N PHE A 15 13.30 11.59 -22.44
CA PHE A 15 13.54 11.88 -23.85
C PHE A 15 12.87 13.19 -24.31
N ALA A 16 12.38 14.01 -23.37
CA ALA A 16 11.83 15.32 -23.68
C ALA A 16 12.94 16.26 -24.21
N GLN A 17 12.65 17.01 -25.28
CA GLN A 17 13.62 17.95 -25.87
C GLN A 17 13.72 19.26 -25.09
N GLU A 18 12.66 19.63 -24.38
CA GLU A 18 12.62 20.82 -23.56
C GLU A 18 13.21 20.51 -22.18
N GLU A 19 14.22 21.29 -21.78
CA GLU A 19 14.95 21.08 -20.52
C GLU A 19 14.02 21.03 -19.30
N MET A 20 12.94 21.81 -19.29
CA MET A 20 11.99 21.85 -18.17
C MET A 20 11.16 20.57 -17.97
N PHE A 21 11.03 19.74 -19.01
CA PHE A 21 10.30 18.47 -18.97
C PHE A 21 11.25 17.27 -19.02
N ASN A 22 12.55 17.53 -19.11
CA ASN A 22 13.56 16.50 -19.18
C ASN A 22 13.96 16.05 -17.77
N CYS A 23 13.66 14.81 -17.43
CA CYS A 23 13.96 14.23 -16.11
C CYS A 23 15.30 13.47 -16.07
N TYR A 24 16.12 13.57 -17.12
CA TYR A 24 17.31 12.73 -17.28
C TYR A 24 18.36 12.99 -16.21
N ASP A 25 18.59 14.25 -15.84
CA ASP A 25 19.58 14.61 -14.84
C ASP A 25 19.18 14.14 -13.43
N GLU A 26 17.89 14.10 -13.13
CA GLU A 26 17.37 13.64 -11.84
C GLU A 26 17.24 12.12 -11.75
N GLN A 27 16.96 11.45 -12.87
CA GLN A 27 16.68 10.02 -12.92
C GLN A 27 17.58 9.25 -13.90
N THR A 28 18.85 9.64 -13.99
CA THR A 28 19.80 9.12 -14.99
C THR A 28 19.85 7.60 -15.07
N VAL A 29 19.92 6.90 -13.93
CA VAL A 29 19.99 5.43 -13.88
C VAL A 29 18.77 4.79 -14.53
N LYS A 30 17.58 5.28 -14.17
CA LYS A 30 16.30 4.82 -14.71
C LYS A 30 16.14 5.19 -16.18
N CYS A 31 16.57 6.38 -16.59
CA CYS A 31 16.51 6.78 -17.99
C CYS A 31 17.41 5.92 -18.89
N GLU A 32 18.59 5.50 -18.40
CA GLU A 32 19.47 4.58 -19.12
C GLU A 32 18.87 3.17 -19.27
N GLU A 33 18.16 2.67 -18.25
CA GLU A 33 17.45 1.37 -18.35
C GLU A 33 16.40 1.37 -19.47
N PHE A 34 15.80 2.53 -19.75
CA PHE A 34 14.77 2.70 -20.78
C PHE A 34 15.31 3.30 -22.07
N ARG A 35 16.63 3.35 -22.26
CA ARG A 35 17.26 3.95 -23.45
C ARG A 35 16.79 3.35 -24.77
N ALA A 36 16.35 2.09 -24.78
CA ALA A 36 15.73 1.47 -25.96
C ALA A 36 14.46 2.21 -26.45
N CYS A 37 13.78 2.94 -25.57
CA CYS A 37 12.63 3.78 -25.86
C CYS A 37 12.97 5.09 -26.57
N GLN A 38 14.24 5.50 -26.58
CA GLN A 38 14.67 6.76 -27.19
C GLN A 38 14.23 6.89 -28.66
N ASN A 39 14.34 5.79 -29.42
CA ASN A 39 13.94 5.76 -30.83
C ASN A 39 12.43 5.95 -31.04
N PHE A 40 11.62 5.66 -30.02
CA PHE A 40 10.18 5.88 -30.05
C PHE A 40 9.85 7.38 -29.97
N PHE A 41 10.58 8.13 -29.14
CA PHE A 41 10.30 9.55 -28.89
C PHE A 41 11.07 10.51 -29.81
N LEU A 42 12.26 10.13 -30.30
CA LEU A 42 13.10 10.99 -31.15
C LEU A 42 12.86 10.82 -32.66
N GLY A 43 11.88 10.02 -33.08
CA GLY A 43 11.38 10.04 -34.46
C GLY A 43 12.35 9.61 -35.56
N ASN A 44 13.44 8.90 -35.26
CA ASN A 44 14.39 8.43 -36.29
C ASN A 44 13.87 7.27 -37.17
N ASN A 45 12.59 6.90 -37.06
CA ASN A 45 11.91 6.12 -38.09
C ASN A 45 11.29 7.06 -39.11
N SER A 46 12.10 7.44 -40.10
CA SER A 46 11.57 7.88 -41.39
C SER A 46 10.60 6.80 -41.90
N PRO A 47 9.37 7.12 -42.32
CA PRO A 47 8.42 6.11 -42.75
C PRO A 47 8.92 5.49 -44.05
N GLN A 48 9.37 4.23 -44.00
CA GLN A 48 9.25 3.37 -45.17
C GLN A 48 7.76 3.10 -45.34
N GLU A 49 7.24 3.58 -46.46
CA GLU A 49 5.95 3.26 -47.04
C GLU A 49 5.76 1.74 -47.14
N GLU A 50 5.18 1.13 -46.11
CA GLU A 50 4.53 -0.17 -46.23
C GLU A 50 3.02 0.10 -46.23
N THR A 51 2.47 0.05 -47.44
CA THR A 51 1.05 0.13 -47.74
C THR A 51 0.28 -0.97 -47.02
N GLY A 52 -0.37 -0.63 -45.90
CA GLY A 52 -1.33 -1.46 -45.20
C GLY A 52 -2.23 -0.57 -44.36
N GLY A 53 -3.46 -0.33 -44.84
CA GLY A 53 -4.40 0.63 -44.26
C GLY A 53 -4.98 0.17 -42.93
N ASP A 54 -4.22 0.35 -41.85
CA ASP A 54 -4.76 0.54 -40.51
C ASP A 54 -4.73 2.04 -40.21
N GLU A 55 -5.90 2.65 -40.08
CA GLU A 55 -6.05 4.04 -39.64
C GLU A 55 -5.23 4.22 -38.35
N ALA A 56 -4.28 5.15 -38.37
CA ALA A 56 -3.52 5.52 -37.20
C ALA A 56 -4.48 6.07 -36.14
N VAL A 57 -4.88 5.19 -35.22
CA VAL A 57 -5.72 5.54 -34.08
C VAL A 57 -4.99 6.62 -33.28
N SER A 58 -5.56 7.83 -33.27
CA SER A 58 -5.02 8.95 -32.50
C SER A 58 -5.01 8.60 -31.02
N LEU A 59 -3.96 9.00 -30.29
CA LEU A 59 -3.85 8.80 -28.84
C LEU A 59 -5.08 9.34 -28.11
N GLU A 60 -5.61 10.47 -28.58
CA GLU A 60 -6.84 11.10 -28.10
C GLU A 60 -8.03 10.12 -28.17
N SER A 61 -8.24 9.47 -29.32
CA SER A 61 -9.32 8.50 -29.50
C SER A 61 -9.15 7.22 -28.66
N GLU A 62 -7.90 6.82 -28.36
CA GLU A 62 -7.65 5.68 -27.47
C GLU A 62 -7.95 6.05 -26.01
N MET A 63 -7.59 7.26 -25.58
CA MET A 63 -7.95 7.80 -24.25
C MET A 63 -9.46 7.95 -24.10
N GLU A 64 -10.15 8.54 -25.09
CA GLU A 64 -11.61 8.68 -25.09
C GLU A 64 -12.31 7.34 -24.91
N ARG A 65 -11.85 6.31 -25.62
CA ARG A 65 -12.42 4.98 -25.49
C ARG A 65 -12.17 4.38 -24.11
N ILE A 66 -10.92 4.41 -23.63
CA ILE A 66 -10.52 3.79 -22.36
C ILE A 66 -11.17 4.49 -21.15
N CYS A 67 -11.22 5.82 -21.18
CA CYS A 67 -11.73 6.66 -20.10
C CYS A 67 -13.19 7.09 -20.31
N SER A 68 -13.87 6.52 -21.30
CA SER A 68 -15.33 6.60 -21.36
C SER A 68 -15.95 5.93 -20.14
N VAL A 69 -17.21 6.28 -19.84
CA VAL A 69 -17.98 5.64 -18.77
C VAL A 69 -18.04 4.12 -18.97
N ASP A 70 -18.24 3.67 -20.21
CA ASP A 70 -18.30 2.25 -20.55
C ASP A 70 -16.94 1.57 -20.40
N GLY A 71 -15.85 2.23 -20.84
CA GLY A 71 -14.48 1.72 -20.70
C GLY A 71 -14.08 1.54 -19.23
N ILE A 72 -14.40 2.52 -18.38
CA ILE A 72 -14.17 2.44 -16.94
C ILE A 72 -15.03 1.34 -16.30
N ALA A 73 -16.28 1.17 -16.73
CA ALA A 73 -17.15 0.12 -16.21
C ALA A 73 -16.68 -1.29 -16.59
N GLU A 74 -15.99 -1.45 -17.72
CA GLU A 74 -15.49 -2.74 -18.21
C GLU A 74 -14.32 -3.28 -17.38
N ASP A 75 -13.36 -2.44 -17.00
CA ASP A 75 -12.12 -2.85 -16.31
C ASP A 75 -11.95 -2.27 -14.89
N GLY A 76 -12.98 -1.59 -14.38
CA GLY A 76 -12.93 -0.91 -13.09
C GLY A 76 -12.10 0.38 -13.10
N GLY A 77 -11.71 0.88 -14.27
CA GLY A 77 -10.95 2.12 -14.44
C GLY A 77 -9.44 1.94 -14.42
N GLU A 78 -8.91 0.73 -14.35
CA GLU A 78 -7.46 0.48 -14.22
C GLU A 78 -6.68 1.01 -15.44
N ALA A 79 -7.15 0.73 -16.66
CA ALA A 79 -6.49 1.23 -17.86
C ALA A 79 -6.59 2.75 -17.96
N CYS A 80 -7.74 3.32 -17.58
CA CYS A 80 -7.91 4.78 -17.56
C CYS A 80 -6.98 5.43 -16.54
N GLN A 81 -6.93 4.91 -15.32
CA GLN A 81 -6.05 5.40 -14.26
C GLN A 81 -4.59 5.39 -14.69
N ARG A 82 -4.14 4.34 -15.38
CA ARG A 82 -2.76 4.22 -15.84
C ARG A 82 -2.39 5.29 -16.87
N VAL A 83 -3.32 5.62 -17.77
CA VAL A 83 -3.08 6.63 -18.80
C VAL A 83 -3.20 8.04 -18.22
N CYS A 84 -4.08 8.23 -17.23
CA CYS A 84 -4.36 9.53 -16.62
C CYS A 84 -3.47 9.89 -15.43
N SER A 85 -2.76 8.94 -14.83
CA SER A 85 -1.93 9.17 -13.65
C SER A 85 -0.89 10.30 -13.80
N PRO A 86 -0.23 10.49 -14.97
CA PRO A 86 0.74 11.57 -15.12
C PRO A 86 0.11 12.97 -15.00
N GLN A 87 -1.19 13.10 -15.26
CA GLN A 87 -1.95 14.36 -15.19
C GLN A 87 -3.06 14.31 -14.14
N SER A 88 -2.88 13.47 -13.11
CA SER A 88 -3.84 13.37 -12.02
C SER A 88 -3.98 14.67 -11.22
N CYS A 89 -2.94 15.51 -11.17
CA CYS A 89 -2.99 16.83 -10.54
C CYS A 89 -4.05 17.75 -11.14
N CYS A 90 -4.40 17.60 -12.42
CA CYS A 90 -5.42 18.42 -13.08
C CYS A 90 -6.82 18.24 -12.46
N PHE A 91 -7.03 17.13 -11.74
CA PHE A 91 -8.30 16.74 -11.14
C PHE A 91 -8.26 16.78 -9.60
N ALA A 92 -7.20 17.32 -9.00
CA ALA A 92 -7.13 17.49 -7.56
C ALA A 92 -8.14 18.56 -7.10
N SER A 93 -8.96 18.24 -6.10
CA SER A 93 -9.94 19.18 -5.53
C SER A 93 -9.30 20.25 -4.64
N ASP A 94 -8.13 19.97 -4.07
CA ASP A 94 -7.35 20.93 -3.29
C ASP A 94 -6.50 21.78 -4.24
N GLU A 95 -6.74 23.09 -4.21
CA GLU A 95 -6.07 24.07 -5.07
C GLU A 95 -4.53 24.01 -4.95
N ARG A 96 -3.98 23.55 -3.82
CA ARG A 96 -2.53 23.45 -3.61
C ARG A 96 -1.86 22.35 -4.43
N PHE A 97 -2.62 21.34 -4.83
CA PHE A 97 -2.15 20.20 -5.62
C PHE A 97 -2.73 20.20 -7.03
N ASN A 98 -3.60 21.16 -7.32
CA ASN A 98 -4.19 21.34 -8.64
C ASN A 98 -3.17 22.03 -9.55
N CYS A 99 -2.90 21.44 -10.71
CA CYS A 99 -1.91 21.95 -11.66
C CYS A 99 -2.52 22.70 -12.86
N TRP A 100 -3.81 23.03 -12.80
CA TRP A 100 -4.55 23.62 -13.92
C TRP A 100 -4.05 25.02 -14.26
N ASP A 101 -3.67 25.81 -13.26
CA ASP A 101 -3.16 27.16 -13.46
C ASP A 101 -1.75 27.15 -14.07
N GLU A 102 -0.91 26.17 -13.72
CA GLU A 102 0.42 26.01 -14.29
C GLU A 102 0.42 25.36 -15.68
N GLN A 103 -0.47 24.39 -15.93
CA GLN A 103 -0.45 23.54 -17.13
C GLN A 103 -1.83 23.39 -17.81
N PRO A 104 -2.51 24.49 -18.17
CA PRO A 104 -3.90 24.46 -18.63
C PRO A 104 -4.08 23.70 -19.96
N MET A 105 -3.10 23.77 -20.86
CA MET A 105 -3.15 23.07 -22.14
C MET A 105 -3.06 21.56 -21.96
N LEU A 106 -2.14 21.11 -21.09
CA LEU A 106 -1.95 19.69 -20.81
C LEU A 106 -3.14 19.13 -20.04
N CYS A 107 -3.67 19.87 -19.06
CA CYS A 107 -4.88 19.46 -18.37
C CYS A 107 -6.10 19.37 -19.30
N LYS A 108 -6.17 20.24 -20.32
CA LYS A 108 -7.22 20.16 -21.33
C LYS A 108 -7.10 18.93 -22.23
N GLU A 109 -5.88 18.53 -22.61
CA GLU A 109 -5.65 17.28 -23.38
C GLU A 109 -6.08 16.04 -22.60
N PHE A 110 -6.04 16.09 -21.28
CA PHE A 110 -6.44 15.01 -20.39
C PHE A 110 -7.88 15.14 -19.88
N GLU A 111 -8.69 16.08 -20.38
CA GLU A 111 -10.05 16.35 -19.87
C GLU A 111 -10.95 15.09 -19.85
N VAL A 112 -10.74 14.16 -20.78
CA VAL A 112 -11.37 12.83 -20.85
C VAL A 112 -11.19 12.00 -19.55
N CYS A 113 -10.06 12.17 -18.85
CA CYS A 113 -9.77 11.52 -17.57
C CYS A 113 -10.71 11.96 -16.45
N LYS A 114 -11.43 13.07 -16.62
CA LYS A 114 -12.39 13.57 -15.66
C LYS A 114 -13.43 12.53 -15.26
N ASN A 115 -13.83 11.61 -16.14
CA ASN A 115 -14.79 10.55 -15.81
C ASN A 115 -14.30 9.62 -14.69
N LEU A 116 -12.99 9.35 -14.65
CA LEU A 116 -12.36 8.55 -13.60
C LEU A 116 -12.44 9.24 -12.25
N TYR A 117 -12.22 10.56 -12.20
CA TYR A 117 -12.20 11.34 -10.96
C TYR A 117 -13.58 11.89 -10.54
N SER A 118 -14.49 12.12 -11.50
CA SER A 118 -15.84 12.63 -11.23
C SER A 118 -16.78 11.57 -10.69
N SER A 119 -16.60 10.30 -11.10
CA SER A 119 -17.31 9.17 -10.49
C SER A 119 -16.79 8.87 -9.09
N ALA A 120 -15.54 9.26 -8.82
CA ALA A 120 -14.91 9.14 -7.53
C ALA A 120 -15.32 10.25 -6.55
N GLU A 121 -15.86 11.41 -6.92
CA GLU A 121 -16.33 12.37 -5.89
C GLU A 121 -17.49 11.82 -5.03
N SER A 122 -18.18 10.76 -5.48
CA SER A 122 -19.14 10.00 -4.67
C SER A 122 -18.54 8.77 -3.96
N LYS A 123 -17.33 8.34 -4.30
CA LYS A 123 -16.66 7.14 -3.76
C LYS A 123 -15.32 7.38 -3.08
N GLN A 124 -14.65 8.51 -3.30
CA GLN A 124 -13.36 8.86 -2.72
C GLN A 124 -13.53 9.31 -1.27
N SER A 125 -14.68 9.91 -0.94
CA SER A 125 -15.20 10.04 0.45
C SER A 125 -15.29 8.68 1.14
N ASP A 126 -15.75 7.66 0.43
CA ASP A 126 -16.13 6.39 1.05
C ASP A 126 -15.01 5.34 1.00
N ILE A 127 -14.10 5.44 0.02
CA ILE A 127 -12.89 4.60 -0.10
C ILE A 127 -11.82 5.09 0.89
N LEU A 128 -11.57 6.41 1.01
CA LEU A 128 -10.67 6.91 2.07
C LEU A 128 -11.23 6.66 3.47
N LYS A 129 -12.55 6.80 3.69
CA LYS A 129 -13.16 6.43 4.98
C LYS A 129 -13.07 4.93 5.27
N SER A 130 -13.26 4.08 4.25
CA SER A 130 -13.10 2.63 4.37
C SER A 130 -11.67 2.27 4.79
N ASP A 131 -10.67 2.86 4.14
CA ASP A 131 -9.26 2.60 4.45
C ASP A 131 -8.88 3.14 5.84
N LEU A 132 -9.49 4.25 6.27
CA LEU A 132 -9.34 4.80 7.62
C LEU A 132 -9.96 3.93 8.72
N GLU A 133 -11.16 3.39 8.49
CA GLU A 133 -11.78 2.44 9.41
C GLU A 133 -10.96 1.14 9.50
N ILE A 134 -10.36 0.71 8.38
CA ILE A 134 -9.45 -0.46 8.36
C ILE A 134 -8.19 -0.17 9.18
N VAL A 135 -7.59 1.02 9.08
CA VAL A 135 -6.43 1.41 9.89
C VAL A 135 -6.78 1.43 11.38
N SER A 136 -7.88 2.09 11.78
CA SER A 136 -8.33 2.10 13.17
C SER A 136 -8.59 0.69 13.69
N HIS A 137 -9.30 -0.15 12.92
CA HIS A 137 -9.59 -1.52 13.35
C HIS A 137 -8.33 -2.39 13.48
N ALA A 138 -7.42 -2.31 12.51
CA ALA A 138 -6.17 -3.05 12.53
C ALA A 138 -5.27 -2.62 13.70
N CYS A 139 -5.18 -1.33 13.98
CA CYS A 139 -4.23 -0.77 14.94
C CYS A 139 -4.76 -0.61 16.37
N GLU A 140 -6.07 -0.47 16.57
CA GLU A 140 -6.66 -0.32 17.92
C GLU A 140 -7.25 -1.63 18.45
N MET A 141 -7.87 -2.44 17.58
CA MET A 141 -8.60 -3.64 18.01
C MET A 141 -7.79 -4.92 17.77
N ASN A 142 -7.08 -5.02 16.65
CA ASN A 142 -6.42 -6.26 16.24
C ASN A 142 -4.90 -6.24 16.41
N TYR A 143 -4.31 -5.16 16.91
CA TYR A 143 -2.84 -5.01 16.96
C TYR A 143 -2.16 -6.12 17.78
N GLU A 144 -2.76 -6.56 18.88
CA GLU A 144 -2.22 -7.67 19.69
C GLU A 144 -2.25 -9.01 18.94
N SER A 145 -3.23 -9.20 18.05
CA SER A 145 -3.43 -10.45 17.31
C SER A 145 -2.62 -10.49 16.00
N ASP A 146 -2.55 -9.37 15.29
CA ASP A 146 -1.83 -9.22 14.02
C ASP A 146 -1.21 -7.82 13.87
N PRO A 147 -0.05 -7.56 14.50
CA PRO A 147 0.62 -6.26 14.41
C PRO A 147 1.16 -5.97 13.00
N GLN A 148 1.33 -6.98 12.15
CA GLN A 148 1.85 -6.78 10.80
C GLN A 148 0.83 -6.16 9.87
N GLN A 149 -0.45 -6.47 10.07
CA GLN A 149 -1.52 -5.84 9.30
C GLN A 149 -1.53 -4.33 9.54
N CYS A 150 -1.53 -3.90 10.81
CA CYS A 150 -1.44 -2.48 11.16
C CYS A 150 -0.15 -1.84 10.60
N LYS A 151 1.01 -2.48 10.77
CA LYS A 151 2.28 -1.97 10.26
C LYS A 151 2.27 -1.72 8.75
N THR A 152 1.72 -2.66 7.99
CA THR A 152 1.65 -2.57 6.52
C THR A 152 0.81 -1.37 6.08
N LEU A 153 -0.34 -1.16 6.72
CA LEU A 153 -1.25 -0.04 6.42
C LEU A 153 -0.65 1.31 6.81
N CYS A 154 0.19 1.32 7.85
CA CYS A 154 0.78 2.53 8.40
C CYS A 154 2.08 2.99 7.73
N GLU A 155 2.64 2.20 6.81
CA GLU A 155 3.96 2.50 6.21
C GLU A 155 3.95 3.81 5.41
N GLU A 156 2.85 4.11 4.70
CA GLU A 156 2.70 5.34 3.92
C GLU A 156 2.65 6.59 4.82
N ALA A 157 2.09 6.45 6.02
CA ALA A 157 1.97 7.53 7.01
C ALA A 157 3.16 7.61 7.98
N LYS A 158 4.24 6.87 7.75
CA LYS A 158 5.43 6.86 8.61
C LYS A 158 6.02 8.27 8.83
N CYS A 159 5.93 9.14 7.82
CA CYS A 159 6.40 10.53 7.95
C CYS A 159 5.64 11.32 9.03
N CYS A 160 4.43 10.90 9.44
CA CYS A 160 3.65 11.58 10.46
C CYS A 160 4.19 11.37 11.88
N PHE A 161 5.03 10.35 12.06
CA PHE A 161 5.58 9.94 13.35
C PHE A 161 7.09 10.17 13.44
N SER A 162 7.70 10.71 12.37
CA SER A 162 9.11 11.09 12.37
C SER A 162 9.32 12.43 13.07
N ASN A 163 10.34 12.50 13.93
CA ASN A 163 10.81 13.75 14.52
C ASN A 163 11.83 14.48 13.63
N ASP A 164 12.28 13.85 12.56
CA ASP A 164 13.25 14.44 11.65
C ASP A 164 12.53 15.39 10.68
N ALA A 165 12.93 16.66 10.66
CA ALA A 165 12.32 17.67 9.81
C ALA A 165 12.29 17.26 8.33
N ASP A 166 13.34 16.59 7.85
CA ASP A 166 13.51 16.16 6.45
C ASP A 166 12.63 14.95 6.06
N SER A 167 12.06 14.23 7.02
CA SER A 167 11.17 13.08 6.78
C SER A 167 9.81 13.23 7.43
N SER A 168 9.49 14.42 7.94
CA SER A 168 8.18 14.74 8.49
C SER A 168 7.19 15.07 7.37
N CYS A 169 5.90 14.70 7.51
CA CYS A 169 4.87 15.15 6.55
C CYS A 169 4.51 16.64 6.79
N GLN A 170 5.49 17.54 6.74
CA GLN A 170 5.31 18.95 7.08
C GLN A 170 4.25 19.59 6.18
N GLY A 171 3.22 20.21 6.79
CA GLY A 171 2.09 20.80 6.05
C GLY A 171 0.93 19.85 5.75
N MET A 172 1.04 18.56 6.10
CA MET A 172 -0.01 17.55 5.91
C MET A 172 -0.70 17.18 7.24
N ALA A 173 -1.01 18.15 8.08
CA ALA A 173 -1.56 17.90 9.42
C ALA A 173 -2.90 17.15 9.41
N SER A 174 -3.76 17.41 8.41
CA SER A 174 -5.03 16.69 8.25
C SER A 174 -4.81 15.21 7.91
N TYR A 175 -3.90 14.93 6.97
CA TYR A 175 -3.49 13.56 6.64
C TYR A 175 -2.92 12.83 7.87
N CYS A 176 -2.06 13.48 8.65
CA CYS A 176 -1.50 12.83 9.84
C CYS A 176 -2.51 12.59 10.97
N ALA A 177 -3.56 13.40 11.07
CA ALA A 177 -4.63 13.19 12.05
C ALA A 177 -5.41 11.91 11.75
N GLU A 178 -5.59 11.60 10.47
CA GLU A 178 -6.30 10.41 9.99
C GLU A 178 -5.55 9.11 10.35
N PHE A 179 -4.22 9.13 10.34
CA PHE A 179 -3.40 7.97 10.70
C PHE A 179 -3.04 7.89 12.20
N ALA A 180 -3.66 8.69 13.08
CA ALA A 180 -3.36 8.66 14.52
C ALA A 180 -3.30 7.25 15.16
N PRO A 181 -4.16 6.26 14.78
CA PRO A 181 -4.05 4.88 15.29
C PRO A 181 -2.70 4.21 15.02
N CYS A 182 -1.99 4.58 13.97
CA CYS A 182 -0.67 4.05 13.61
C CYS A 182 0.42 4.37 14.62
N LYS A 183 0.16 5.26 15.59
CA LYS A 183 1.11 5.59 16.64
C LYS A 183 1.64 4.35 17.37
N VAL A 184 0.82 3.31 17.54
CA VAL A 184 1.22 2.04 18.19
C VAL A 184 2.36 1.32 17.46
N VAL A 185 2.51 1.54 16.15
CA VAL A 185 3.57 0.93 15.34
C VAL A 185 4.90 1.66 15.55
N PHE A 186 4.87 2.98 15.68
CA PHE A 186 6.06 3.83 15.67
C PHE A 186 6.50 4.33 17.05
N ASP A 187 5.65 4.18 18.07
CA ASP A 187 5.99 4.51 19.45
C ASP A 187 6.63 3.27 20.12
N GLU A 188 7.96 3.29 20.25
CA GLU A 188 8.74 2.22 20.90
C GLU A 188 8.29 1.97 22.34
N THR A 189 7.64 2.93 23.01
CA THR A 189 7.13 2.75 24.38
C THR A 189 5.84 1.94 24.43
N LEU A 190 5.15 1.79 23.31
CA LEU A 190 3.90 1.04 23.16
C LEU A 190 4.10 -0.34 22.54
N GLN A 191 5.29 -0.61 21.98
CA GLN A 191 5.59 -1.93 21.45
C GLN A 191 5.73 -2.94 22.60
N PRO A 192 5.11 -4.13 22.50
CA PRO A 192 5.30 -5.19 23.50
C PRO A 192 6.79 -5.54 23.57
N SER A 193 7.30 -5.70 24.80
CA SER A 193 8.72 -6.01 25.05
C SER A 193 9.22 -7.14 24.14
N PRO A 194 10.42 -7.03 23.55
CA PRO A 194 11.01 -8.07 22.70
C PRO A 194 11.05 -9.48 23.34
N GLU A 195 10.93 -9.56 24.65
CA GLU A 195 10.87 -10.81 25.41
C GLU A 195 9.60 -11.64 25.17
N SER A 196 8.53 -11.06 24.60
CA SER A 196 7.28 -11.79 24.29
C SER A 196 7.17 -12.33 22.87
N GLN A 197 8.13 -12.06 21.95
CA GLN A 197 8.01 -12.45 20.53
C GLN A 197 9.08 -13.43 20.02
N ILE A 198 9.96 -13.92 20.89
CA ILE A 198 10.96 -14.94 20.52
C ILE A 198 10.66 -16.26 21.24
N THR A 199 9.52 -16.85 20.93
CA THR A 199 9.48 -18.31 20.82
C THR A 199 8.99 -18.63 19.43
N PRO A 200 9.72 -19.45 18.64
CA PRO A 200 9.11 -20.17 17.54
C PRO A 200 7.79 -20.75 18.05
N LYS A 201 6.71 -20.77 17.25
CA LYS A 201 5.48 -21.51 17.60
C LYS A 201 5.83 -22.99 17.76
N VAL A 202 6.45 -23.35 18.87
CA VAL A 202 6.76 -24.71 19.26
C VAL A 202 5.42 -25.28 19.64
N ASN A 203 4.96 -26.22 18.85
CA ASN A 203 3.71 -26.90 19.09
C ASN A 203 3.78 -27.55 20.49
N ILE A 204 2.98 -27.05 21.43
CA ILE A 204 3.02 -27.45 22.85
C ILE A 204 2.79 -28.96 22.99
N THR A 205 1.95 -29.54 22.13
CA THR A 205 1.72 -30.99 22.05
C THR A 205 2.99 -31.74 21.68
N LYS A 206 3.80 -31.21 20.75
CA LYS A 206 5.06 -31.83 20.36
C LYS A 206 6.11 -31.73 21.47
N ALA A 207 6.20 -30.57 22.12
CA ALA A 207 7.13 -30.35 23.23
C ALA A 207 6.79 -31.28 24.41
N CYS A 208 5.53 -31.31 24.83
CA CYS A 208 5.10 -32.10 25.99
C CYS A 208 4.99 -33.61 25.73
N ASN A 209 4.88 -34.04 24.46
CA ASN A 209 5.00 -35.45 24.08
C ASN A 209 6.45 -35.89 23.85
N SER A 210 7.36 -34.96 23.58
CA SER A 210 8.78 -35.26 23.55
C SER A 210 9.30 -35.34 24.99
N LEU A 211 10.26 -36.22 25.28
CA LEU A 211 10.86 -36.38 26.61
C LEU A 211 11.62 -35.13 27.13
N ASP A 212 11.51 -33.99 26.45
CA ASP A 212 12.06 -32.71 26.87
C ASP A 212 11.12 -32.00 27.85
N LYS A 213 11.16 -32.48 29.09
CA LYS A 213 10.35 -31.96 30.19
C LYS A 213 10.60 -30.48 30.44
N THR A 214 11.84 -30.02 30.32
CA THR A 214 12.23 -28.63 30.56
C THR A 214 11.57 -27.68 29.57
N THR A 215 11.56 -28.04 28.28
CA THR A 215 10.89 -27.24 27.26
C THR A 215 9.37 -27.23 27.45
N CYS A 216 8.77 -28.36 27.83
CA CYS A 216 7.34 -28.40 28.18
C CYS A 216 7.04 -27.53 29.41
N GLU A 217 7.83 -27.60 30.49
CA GLU A 217 7.67 -26.78 31.69
C GLU A 217 7.70 -25.28 31.35
N MET A 218 8.68 -24.83 30.56
CA MET A 218 8.76 -23.41 30.15
C MET A 218 7.55 -22.94 29.34
N LEU A 219 7.04 -23.76 28.42
CA LEU A 219 5.86 -23.39 27.60
C LEU A 219 4.55 -23.42 28.39
N CYS A 220 4.53 -24.10 29.54
CA CYS A 220 3.34 -24.34 30.33
C CYS A 220 3.23 -23.47 31.58
N GLU A 221 4.21 -22.60 31.85
CA GLU A 221 4.26 -21.77 33.06
C GLU A 221 3.04 -20.85 33.17
N ASP A 222 2.69 -20.16 32.08
CA ASP A 222 1.53 -19.26 32.03
C ASP A 222 0.18 -20.01 32.12
N ALA A 223 0.19 -21.30 31.77
CA ALA A 223 -0.99 -22.17 31.82
C ALA A 223 -1.15 -22.90 33.16
N LYS A 224 -0.29 -22.66 34.15
CA LYS A 224 -0.38 -23.29 35.47
C LYS A 224 -1.73 -23.07 36.14
N CYS A 225 -2.34 -21.90 35.94
CA CYS A 225 -3.68 -21.60 36.46
C CYS A 225 -4.78 -22.48 35.87
N CYS A 226 -4.55 -23.18 34.74
CA CYS A 226 -5.54 -24.10 34.15
C CYS A 226 -5.65 -25.40 34.93
N PHE A 227 -4.66 -25.70 35.77
CA PHE A 227 -4.53 -26.96 36.52
C PHE A 227 -4.61 -26.76 38.04
N ALA A 228 -4.78 -25.51 38.50
CA ALA A 228 -5.00 -25.20 39.90
C ALA A 228 -6.33 -25.82 40.39
N THR A 229 -6.31 -26.41 41.59
CA THR A 229 -7.50 -27.05 42.20
C THR A 229 -8.30 -26.09 43.06
N ASP A 230 -7.70 -24.96 43.44
CA ASP A 230 -8.32 -23.87 44.17
C ASP A 230 -8.85 -22.78 43.24
N ALA A 231 -9.99 -22.21 43.62
CA ALA A 231 -10.67 -21.21 42.80
C ALA A 231 -9.92 -19.87 42.69
N ILE A 232 -8.90 -19.66 43.52
CA ILE A 232 -8.15 -18.40 43.62
C ILE A 232 -7.13 -18.29 42.49
N ASP A 233 -6.46 -19.40 42.16
CA ASP A 233 -5.42 -19.45 41.12
C ASP A 233 -5.93 -20.09 39.82
N SER A 234 -7.25 -20.20 39.63
CA SER A 234 -7.84 -20.77 38.42
C SER A 234 -7.92 -19.73 37.28
N CYS A 235 -7.61 -20.10 36.03
CA CYS A 235 -7.81 -19.22 34.85
C CYS A 235 -9.32 -19.07 34.50
N LYS A 236 -10.14 -18.66 35.46
CA LYS A 236 -11.60 -18.63 35.37
C LYS A 236 -12.04 -17.69 34.24
N GLY A 237 -12.63 -18.26 33.20
CA GLY A 237 -13.09 -17.53 32.00
C GLY A 237 -12.23 -17.73 30.75
N MET A 238 -11.01 -18.27 30.89
CA MET A 238 -10.07 -18.47 29.79
C MET A 238 -10.16 -19.89 29.21
N LYS A 239 -11.37 -20.32 28.81
CA LYS A 239 -11.61 -21.70 28.37
C LYS A 239 -10.83 -22.11 27.13
N SER A 240 -10.69 -21.22 26.14
CA SER A 240 -9.92 -21.47 24.91
C SER A 240 -8.43 -21.64 25.22
N PHE A 241 -7.88 -20.73 26.04
CA PHE A 241 -6.50 -20.79 26.50
C PHE A 241 -6.16 -22.12 27.18
N CYS A 242 -7.00 -22.55 28.14
CA CYS A 242 -6.78 -23.82 28.84
C CYS A 242 -6.98 -25.06 27.96
N PHE A 243 -7.80 -24.97 26.91
CA PHE A 243 -7.97 -26.05 25.96
C PHE A 243 -6.70 -26.25 25.12
N GLU A 244 -6.11 -25.16 24.61
CA GLU A 244 -4.87 -25.19 23.83
C GLU A 244 -3.67 -25.68 24.65
N HIS A 245 -3.68 -25.42 25.97
CA HIS A 245 -2.64 -25.85 26.90
C HIS A 245 -2.94 -27.19 27.58
N SER A 246 -3.96 -27.93 27.16
CA SER A 246 -4.28 -29.25 27.74
C SER A 246 -3.10 -30.26 27.76
N PRO A 247 -2.13 -30.25 26.83
CA PRO A 247 -0.95 -31.10 26.92
C PRO A 247 -0.07 -30.84 28.16
N CYS A 248 -0.13 -29.64 28.75
CA CYS A 248 0.60 -29.28 29.98
C CYS A 248 0.15 -30.07 31.21
N SER A 249 -0.98 -30.78 31.13
CA SER A 249 -1.45 -31.66 32.20
C SER A 249 -0.40 -32.68 32.65
N ILE A 250 0.51 -33.10 31.76
CA ILE A 250 1.60 -34.04 32.10
C ILE A 250 2.60 -33.48 33.13
N ILE A 251 2.74 -32.16 33.21
CA ILE A 251 3.63 -31.49 34.17
C ILE A 251 2.94 -31.28 35.52
N PHE A 252 1.64 -30.99 35.49
CA PHE A 252 0.89 -30.57 36.68
C PHE A 252 0.02 -31.66 37.32
N SER A 253 -0.10 -32.83 36.69
CA SER A 253 -0.77 -34.00 37.28
C SER A 253 0.21 -34.75 38.19
N ASN A 254 0.23 -34.41 39.49
CA ASN A 254 0.83 -35.23 40.54
C ASN A 254 -0.21 -36.14 41.21
#